data_AF-A0A9P6WVV3-F1
#
_entry.id   AF-A0A9P6WVV3-F1
#
_cell.length_a   1.000
_cell.length_b   1.000
_cell.length_c   1.000
_cell.angle_alpha   90.00
_cell.angle_beta   90.00
_cell.angle_gamma   90.00
#
_symmetry.space_group_name_H-M   'P 1'
#
loop_
_entity.id
_entity.type
_entity.pdbx_description
1 polymer ?
#
loop_
_entity_poly.entity_id
_entity_poly.type
_entity_poly.pdbx_seq_one_letter_code
_entity_poly.pdbx_strand_id
1 'polypeptide(L)'
;MSKIGTIEDRNKCPVHILWVFCQATKERRNHLTEGHKLFLTNLEDMDQTKWQSVKPNTIASWLKRIMQDAGIDPNQFTVHSLRSAASTKAVEMGAPIQDVKLHANWSLTSNTFEDYYHRPVEQHQRAQKLVQRIFGDYTEKKTTSRVGVEPVVEQ
;
A
#
# COMPACT_ATOMS: atom_id res chain seq x y z
N MET A 1 -16.12 -4.04 16.29
CA MET A 1 -16.18 -5.11 15.25
C MET A 1 -15.58 -4.55 13.97
N SER A 2 -14.49 -5.12 13.47
CA SER A 2 -13.79 -4.62 12.28
C SER A 2 -14.71 -4.69 11.05
N LYS A 3 -15.00 -3.52 10.44
CA LYS A 3 -15.76 -3.38 9.19
C LYS A 3 -14.93 -3.74 7.94
N ILE A 4 -13.98 -4.65 8.07
CA ILE A 4 -13.35 -5.26 6.89
C ILE A 4 -14.39 -6.27 6.42
N GLY A 5 -15.01 -6.02 5.27
CA GLY A 5 -16.17 -6.75 4.77
C GLY A 5 -16.02 -8.27 4.91
N THR A 6 -17.14 -8.95 5.14
CA THR A 6 -17.20 -10.40 5.24
C THR A 6 -16.49 -11.02 4.04
N ILE A 7 -15.44 -11.81 4.28
CA ILE A 7 -14.76 -12.55 3.22
C ILE A 7 -15.70 -13.70 2.85
N GLU A 8 -16.45 -13.54 1.77
CA GLU A 8 -17.43 -14.53 1.29
C GLU A 8 -16.75 -15.81 0.78
N ASP A 9 -15.58 -15.67 0.16
CA ASP A 9 -14.79 -16.78 -0.37
C ASP A 9 -13.81 -17.31 0.67
N ARG A 10 -14.10 -18.50 1.20
CA ARG A 10 -13.26 -19.18 2.20
C ARG A 10 -11.82 -19.39 1.72
N ASN A 11 -11.61 -19.56 0.41
CA ASN A 11 -10.26 -19.74 -0.17
C ASN A 11 -9.48 -18.44 -0.29
N LYS A 12 -10.09 -17.29 0.04
CA LYS A 12 -9.44 -15.98 0.13
C LYS A 12 -9.32 -15.47 1.56
N CYS A 13 -9.81 -16.24 2.54
CA CYS A 13 -9.74 -15.85 3.95
C CYS A 13 -8.35 -16.17 4.53
N PRO A 14 -7.51 -15.16 4.87
CA PRO A 14 -6.15 -15.40 5.33
C PRO A 14 -6.12 -16.17 6.66
N VAL A 15 -7.11 -15.96 7.53
CA VAL A 15 -7.25 -16.71 8.80
C VAL A 15 -7.50 -18.19 8.53
N HIS A 16 -8.40 -18.49 7.60
CA HIS A 16 -8.72 -19.87 7.24
C HIS A 16 -7.54 -20.56 6.56
N ILE A 17 -6.91 -19.92 5.58
CA ILE A 17 -5.73 -20.45 4.87
C ILE A 17 -4.59 -20.70 5.86
N LEU A 18 -4.34 -19.78 6.79
CA LEU A 18 -3.34 -19.94 7.83
C LEU A 18 -3.65 -21.15 8.72
N TRP A 19 -4.91 -21.31 9.14
CA TRP A 19 -5.32 -22.48 9.92
C TRP A 19 -5.07 -23.78 9.15
N VAL A 20 -5.47 -23.86 7.88
CA VAL A 20 -5.22 -25.04 7.02
C VAL A 20 -3.73 -25.34 6.93
N PHE A 21 -2.91 -24.30 6.70
CA PHE A 21 -1.46 -24.44 6.62
C PHE A 21 -0.85 -24.96 7.93
N CYS A 22 -1.26 -24.43 9.08
CA CYS A 22 -0.81 -24.91 10.38
C CYS A 22 -1.20 -26.37 10.62
N GLN A 23 -2.42 -26.79 10.28
CA GLN A 23 -2.85 -28.18 10.41
C GLN A 23 -2.04 -29.11 9.49
N ALA A 24 -1.91 -28.75 8.20
CA ALA A 24 -1.20 -29.56 7.22
C ALA A 24 0.29 -29.74 7.54
N THR A 25 0.90 -28.78 8.23
CA THR A 25 2.32 -28.82 8.61
C THR A 25 2.56 -29.31 10.03
N LYS A 26 1.52 -29.53 10.84
CA LYS A 26 1.61 -29.79 12.29
C LYS A 26 2.56 -30.95 12.64
N GLU A 27 2.26 -32.15 12.15
CA GLU A 27 3.03 -33.36 12.46
C GLU A 27 4.46 -33.31 11.89
N ARG A 28 4.66 -32.49 10.84
CA ARG A 28 5.95 -32.34 10.15
C ARG A 28 6.83 -31.25 10.76
N ARG A 29 6.42 -30.66 11.88
CA ARG A 29 7.21 -29.67 12.65
C ARG A 29 7.95 -30.30 13.83
N ASN A 30 7.74 -31.59 14.11
CA ASN A 30 8.25 -32.27 15.31
C ASN A 30 9.79 -32.27 15.43
N HIS A 31 10.52 -32.24 14.30
CA HIS A 31 11.99 -32.18 14.29
C HIS A 31 12.55 -30.75 14.35
N LEU A 32 11.68 -29.73 14.26
CA LEU A 32 12.08 -28.32 14.31
C LEU A 32 12.22 -27.86 15.76
N THR A 33 13.06 -26.85 15.98
CA THR A 33 13.21 -26.22 17.29
C THR A 33 11.91 -25.53 17.73
N GLU A 34 11.70 -25.40 19.05
CA GLU A 34 10.47 -24.79 19.61
C GLU A 34 10.20 -23.37 19.08
N GLY A 35 11.24 -22.60 18.77
CA GLY A 35 11.17 -21.25 18.20
C GLY A 35 11.17 -21.16 16.66
N HIS A 36 10.82 -22.24 15.96
CA HIS A 36 10.78 -22.21 14.49
C HIS A 36 9.70 -21.26 13.95
N LYS A 37 9.93 -20.74 12.75
CA LYS A 37 9.03 -19.76 12.12
C LYS A 37 7.78 -20.43 11.57
N LEU A 38 6.72 -19.62 11.42
CA LEU A 38 5.48 -20.05 10.80
C LEU A 38 5.73 -20.64 9.40
N PHE A 39 6.34 -19.88 8.49
CA PHE A 39 6.60 -20.36 7.12
C PHE A 39 7.86 -21.23 7.05
N LEU A 40 7.76 -22.31 6.26
CA LEU A 40 8.80 -23.32 6.08
C LEU A 40 9.25 -23.37 4.61
N THR A 41 10.52 -23.71 4.37
CA THR A 41 11.06 -24.02 3.04
C THR A 41 11.03 -25.53 2.78
N ASN A 42 11.15 -25.93 1.51
CA ASN A 42 11.25 -27.33 1.06
C ASN A 42 10.03 -28.19 1.43
N LEU A 43 8.83 -27.59 1.46
CA LEU A 43 7.57 -28.27 1.80
C LEU A 43 7.22 -29.44 0.86
N GLU A 44 7.78 -29.45 -0.35
CA GLU A 44 7.58 -30.51 -1.34
C GLU A 44 8.55 -31.68 -1.14
N ASP A 45 9.63 -31.51 -0.37
CA ASP A 45 10.57 -32.59 -0.10
C ASP A 45 9.93 -33.62 0.85
N MET A 46 10.00 -34.89 0.45
CA MET A 46 9.49 -36.01 1.22
C MET A 46 10.31 -36.25 2.48
N ASP A 47 11.60 -35.87 2.45
CA ASP A 47 12.46 -35.87 3.62
C ASP A 47 12.20 -34.63 4.48
N GLN A 48 11.42 -34.85 5.55
CA GLN A 48 11.00 -33.81 6.48
C GLN A 48 12.19 -33.13 7.17
N THR A 49 13.32 -33.83 7.35
CA THR A 49 14.50 -33.26 8.01
C THR A 49 15.08 -32.05 7.29
N LYS A 50 14.78 -31.90 5.99
CA LYS A 50 15.19 -30.77 5.17
C LYS A 50 14.27 -29.55 5.26
N TRP A 51 13.14 -29.68 5.94
CA TRP A 51 12.23 -28.57 6.17
C TRP A 51 12.87 -27.62 7.18
N GLN A 52 12.88 -26.32 6.86
CA GLN A 52 13.55 -25.31 7.67
C GLN A 52 12.73 -24.03 7.74
N SER A 53 13.00 -23.21 8.76
CA SER A 53 12.39 -21.89 8.90
C SER A 53 12.79 -20.96 7.74
N VAL A 54 11.81 -20.27 7.15
CA VAL A 54 12.06 -19.37 6.02
C VAL A 54 12.85 -18.12 6.45
N LYS A 55 13.75 -17.65 5.59
CA LYS A 55 14.47 -16.38 5.78
C LYS A 55 13.62 -15.20 5.25
N PRO A 56 13.71 -14.00 5.84
CA PRO A 56 12.94 -12.84 5.36
C PRO A 56 13.12 -12.57 3.86
N ASN A 57 14.34 -12.71 3.33
CA ASN A 57 14.63 -12.52 1.91
C ASN A 57 13.89 -13.52 1.00
N THR A 58 13.65 -14.72 1.47
CA THR A 58 12.88 -15.74 0.74
C THR A 58 11.40 -15.33 0.64
N ILE A 59 10.80 -14.87 1.75
CA ILE A 59 9.43 -14.33 1.74
C ILE A 59 9.34 -13.13 0.79
N ALA A 60 10.31 -12.20 0.83
CA ALA A 60 10.34 -11.06 -0.07
C ALA A 60 10.42 -11.50 -1.54
N SER A 61 11.17 -12.56 -1.85
CA SER A 61 11.28 -13.11 -3.20
C SER A 61 9.98 -13.77 -3.65
N TRP A 62 9.30 -14.52 -2.78
CA TRP A 62 7.98 -15.07 -3.07
C TRP A 62 6.94 -13.96 -3.33
N LEU A 63 6.93 -12.91 -2.51
CA LEU A 63 6.02 -11.77 -2.69
C LEU A 63 6.28 -11.05 -4.02
N LYS A 64 7.55 -10.84 -4.41
CA LYS A 64 7.87 -10.27 -5.73
C LYS A 64 7.31 -11.13 -6.87
N ARG A 65 7.45 -12.46 -6.78
CA ARG A 65 6.90 -13.38 -7.79
C ARG A 65 5.37 -13.31 -7.85
N ILE A 66 4.70 -13.31 -6.70
CA ILE A 66 3.24 -13.16 -6.62
C ILE A 66 2.79 -11.84 -7.26
N MET A 67 3.52 -10.76 -7.04
CA MET A 67 3.25 -9.46 -7.67
C MET A 67 3.38 -9.56 -9.20
N GLN A 68 4.44 -10.20 -9.72
CA GLN A 68 4.63 -10.42 -11.15
C GLN A 68 3.51 -11.28 -11.76
N ASP A 69 3.14 -12.37 -11.10
CA ASP A 69 2.07 -13.27 -11.53
C ASP A 69 0.71 -12.55 -11.56
N ALA A 70 0.53 -11.54 -10.70
CA ALA A 70 -0.63 -10.65 -10.70
C ALA A 70 -0.54 -9.47 -11.70
N GLY A 71 0.51 -9.41 -12.53
CA GLY A 71 0.73 -8.35 -13.50
C GLY A 71 1.24 -7.03 -12.91
N ILE A 72 1.72 -7.03 -11.67
CA ILE A 72 2.28 -5.86 -10.99
C ILE A 72 3.81 -5.87 -11.17
N ASP A 73 4.35 -4.85 -11.86
CA ASP A 73 5.78 -4.70 -12.09
C ASP A 73 6.54 -4.39 -10.78
N PRO A 74 7.41 -5.29 -10.28
CA PRO A 74 8.14 -5.07 -9.03
C PRO A 74 9.21 -3.97 -9.10
N ASN A 75 9.59 -3.51 -10.30
CA ASN A 75 10.51 -2.39 -10.47
C ASN A 75 9.81 -1.05 -10.19
N GLN A 76 8.51 -0.98 -10.44
CA GLN A 76 7.67 0.17 -10.12
C GLN A 76 7.10 0.09 -8.71
N PHE A 77 6.62 -1.10 -8.31
CA PHE A 77 6.03 -1.32 -6.99
C PHE A 77 6.80 -2.40 -6.23
N THR A 78 7.50 -1.99 -5.18
CA THR A 78 8.21 -2.96 -4.33
C THR A 78 7.25 -3.70 -3.40
N VAL A 79 7.74 -4.76 -2.75
CA VAL A 79 6.99 -5.48 -1.70
C VAL A 79 6.49 -4.54 -0.60
N HIS A 80 7.23 -3.47 -0.28
CA HIS A 80 6.82 -2.48 0.71
C HIS A 80 5.60 -1.65 0.26
N SER A 81 5.36 -1.54 -1.06
CA SER A 81 4.18 -0.85 -1.60
C SER A 81 2.87 -1.52 -1.21
N LEU A 82 2.87 -2.84 -0.92
CA LEU A 82 1.67 -3.55 -0.43
C LEU A 82 1.17 -2.95 0.90
N ARG A 83 2.09 -2.63 1.81
CA ARG A 83 1.76 -2.02 3.10
C ARG A 83 1.16 -0.62 2.91
N SER A 84 1.76 0.19 2.03
CA SER A 84 1.26 1.52 1.65
C SER A 84 -0.15 1.43 1.07
N ALA A 85 -0.38 0.54 0.11
CA ALA A 85 -1.66 0.33 -0.55
C ALA A 85 -2.74 -0.16 0.42
N ALA A 86 -2.45 -1.16 1.26
CA ALA A 86 -3.40 -1.70 2.24
C ALA A 86 -3.82 -0.64 3.27
N SER A 87 -2.85 0.10 3.82
CA SER A 87 -3.13 1.17 4.78
C SER A 87 -3.89 2.34 4.16
N THR A 88 -3.54 2.74 2.93
CA THR A 88 -4.30 3.75 2.18
C THR A 88 -5.74 3.30 1.97
N LYS A 89 -5.94 2.05 1.54
CA LYS A 89 -7.28 1.52 1.32
C LYS A 89 -8.10 1.48 2.61
N ALA A 90 -7.49 1.15 3.75
CA ALA A 90 -8.17 1.19 5.05
C ALA A 90 -8.68 2.61 5.38
N VAL A 91 -7.86 3.64 5.16
CA VAL A 91 -8.27 5.05 5.34
C VAL A 91 -9.39 5.42 4.36
N GLU A 92 -9.29 5.03 3.08
CA GLU A 92 -10.36 5.26 2.09
C GLU A 92 -11.69 4.59 2.46
N MET A 93 -11.63 3.47 3.19
CA MET A 93 -12.81 2.77 3.73
C MET A 93 -13.32 3.38 5.05
N GLY A 94 -12.74 4.49 5.49
CA GLY A 94 -13.19 5.25 6.67
C GLY A 94 -12.51 4.86 7.99
N ALA A 95 -11.44 4.05 7.96
CA ALA A 95 -10.66 3.80 9.17
C ALA A 95 -9.92 5.07 9.61
N PRO A 96 -9.95 5.44 10.91
CA PRO A 96 -9.16 6.57 11.42
C PRO A 96 -7.68 6.38 11.15
N ILE A 97 -6.98 7.46 10.77
CA ILE A 97 -5.54 7.42 10.49
C ILE A 97 -4.75 6.92 11.71
N GLN A 98 -5.15 7.32 12.92
CA GLN A 98 -4.50 6.86 14.16
C GLN A 98 -4.62 5.34 14.34
N ASP A 99 -5.79 4.76 14.04
CA ASP A 99 -6.01 3.31 14.12
C ASP A 99 -5.17 2.57 13.08
N VAL A 100 -5.06 3.12 11.86
CA VAL A 100 -4.20 2.57 10.81
C VAL A 100 -2.72 2.63 11.22
N LYS A 101 -2.28 3.74 11.83
CA LYS A 101 -0.91 3.88 12.35
C LYS A 101 -0.63 2.88 13.46
N LEU A 102 -1.55 2.72 14.42
CA LEU A 102 -1.43 1.71 15.47
C LEU A 102 -1.37 0.30 14.90
N HIS A 103 -2.29 -0.05 13.99
CA HIS A 103 -2.38 -1.37 13.38
C HIS A 103 -1.14 -1.71 12.55
N ALA A 104 -0.62 -0.73 11.82
CA ALA A 104 0.58 -0.91 11.04
C ALA A 104 1.86 -0.86 11.89
N ASN A 105 1.82 -0.43 13.15
CA ASN A 105 3.00 -0.16 13.98
C ASN A 105 3.83 1.04 13.46
N TRP A 106 3.16 2.14 13.10
CA TRP A 106 3.76 3.46 12.93
C TRP A 106 3.60 4.30 14.20
N SER A 107 4.56 5.20 14.43
CA SER A 107 4.45 6.16 15.53
C SER A 107 3.22 7.06 15.34
N LEU A 108 2.41 7.19 16.38
CA LEU A 108 1.24 8.08 16.37
C LEU A 108 1.62 9.56 16.24
N THR A 109 2.82 9.93 16.71
CA THR A 109 3.30 11.32 16.73
C THR A 109 4.06 11.73 15.47
N SER A 110 4.46 10.79 14.61
CA SER A 110 5.20 11.07 13.37
C SER A 110 4.27 11.16 12.17
N ASN A 111 4.55 12.04 11.21
CA ASN A 111 3.84 12.11 9.93
C ASN A 111 4.34 11.11 8.87
N THR A 112 5.20 10.16 9.23
CA THR A 112 5.79 9.20 8.27
C THR A 112 4.74 8.49 7.42
N PHE A 113 3.60 8.11 8.00
CA PHE A 113 2.54 7.46 7.25
C PHE A 113 1.94 8.42 6.23
N GLU A 114 1.54 9.60 6.68
CA GLU A 114 0.90 10.65 5.90
C GLU A 114 1.79 11.12 4.73
N ASP A 115 3.09 11.30 5.00
CA ASP A 115 4.05 11.84 4.02
C ASP A 115 4.50 10.79 2.99
N TYR A 116 4.68 9.53 3.38
CA TYR A 116 5.34 8.52 2.53
C TYR A 116 4.49 7.32 2.16
N TYR A 117 3.49 6.95 2.95
CA TYR A 117 2.74 5.71 2.80
C TYR A 117 1.23 5.91 2.53
N HIS A 118 0.68 7.09 2.80
CA HIS A 118 -0.69 7.42 2.42
C HIS A 118 -0.68 7.97 0.99
N ARG A 119 -1.20 7.17 0.04
CA ARG A 119 -1.13 7.44 -1.40
C ARG A 119 -2.50 7.19 -2.07
N PRO A 120 -3.54 7.99 -1.78
CA PRO A 120 -4.85 7.80 -2.39
C PRO A 120 -4.78 8.05 -3.90
N VAL A 121 -5.50 7.23 -4.68
CA VAL A 121 -5.38 7.16 -6.15
C VAL A 121 -5.63 8.52 -6.83
N GLU A 122 -6.48 9.35 -6.24
CA GLU A 122 -6.91 10.62 -6.82
C GLU A 122 -6.19 11.86 -6.26
N GLN A 123 -5.10 11.69 -5.49
CA GLN A 123 -4.49 12.82 -4.78
C GLN A 123 -4.14 14.00 -5.73
N HIS A 124 -3.53 13.70 -6.87
CA HIS A 124 -3.14 14.72 -7.83
C HIS A 124 -4.36 15.36 -8.52
N GLN A 125 -5.36 14.57 -8.90
CA GLN A 125 -6.58 15.07 -9.52
C GLN A 125 -7.38 15.95 -8.56
N ARG A 126 -7.45 15.60 -7.27
CA ARG A 126 -8.09 16.43 -6.24
C ARG A 126 -7.33 17.75 -6.05
N ALA A 127 -6.01 17.70 -6.00
CA ALA A 127 -5.18 18.91 -5.91
C ALA A 127 -5.39 19.82 -7.12
N GLN A 128 -5.40 19.28 -8.34
CA GLN A 128 -5.68 20.03 -9.56
C GLN A 128 -7.07 20.69 -9.52
N LYS A 129 -8.12 19.94 -9.15
CA LYS A 129 -9.49 20.48 -9.00
C LYS A 129 -9.55 21.59 -7.95
N LEU A 130 -8.80 21.45 -6.85
CA LEU A 130 -8.74 22.47 -5.80
C LEU A 130 -8.05 23.76 -6.31
N VAL A 131 -6.90 23.62 -6.96
CA VAL A 131 -6.16 24.75 -7.56
C VAL A 131 -7.02 25.47 -8.58
N GLN A 132 -7.71 24.73 -9.46
CA GLN A 132 -8.65 25.31 -10.43
C GLN A 132 -9.79 26.08 -9.74
N ARG A 133 -10.35 25.57 -8.64
CA ARG A 133 -11.40 26.28 -7.89
C ARG A 133 -10.88 27.56 -7.20
N ILE A 134 -9.65 27.55 -6.69
CA ILE A 134 -9.09 28.70 -5.95
C ILE A 134 -8.60 29.79 -6.92
N PHE A 135 -7.93 29.38 -8.00
CA PHE A 135 -7.20 30.29 -8.89
C PHE A 135 -7.80 30.41 -10.30
N GLY A 136 -8.80 29.61 -10.66
CA GLY A 136 -9.42 29.62 -12.00
C GLY A 136 -9.99 30.99 -12.38
N ASP A 137 -10.66 31.66 -11.43
CA ASP A 137 -11.34 32.94 -11.65
C ASP A 137 -10.37 34.14 -11.80
N TYR A 138 -9.09 33.98 -11.46
CA TYR A 138 -8.10 35.06 -11.54
C TYR A 138 -7.52 35.28 -12.94
N THR A 139 -7.72 34.35 -13.86
CA THR A 139 -7.10 34.39 -15.19
C THR A 139 -7.89 35.19 -16.23
N GLU A 140 -9.19 35.43 -16.03
CA GLU A 140 -10.01 36.16 -17.00
C GLU A 140 -10.02 37.69 -16.82
N LYS A 141 -9.60 38.24 -15.66
CA LYS A 141 -9.82 39.67 -15.34
C LYS A 141 -8.61 40.59 -15.42
N LYS A 142 -7.51 40.18 -16.08
CA LYS A 142 -6.30 41.01 -16.20
C LYS A 142 -5.93 41.35 -17.65
N THR A 143 -6.88 41.86 -18.42
CA THR A 143 -6.56 42.66 -19.61
C THR A 143 -6.76 44.13 -19.25
N THR A 144 -5.67 44.75 -18.78
CA THR A 144 -5.56 46.18 -18.53
C THR A 144 -5.74 46.94 -19.84
N SER A 145 -6.77 47.79 -19.90
CA SER A 145 -6.96 48.80 -20.95
C SER A 145 -5.70 49.66 -21.06
N ARG A 146 -5.02 49.58 -22.21
CA ARG A 146 -3.90 50.48 -22.54
C ARG A 146 -4.46 51.89 -22.69
N VAL A 147 -4.07 52.79 -21.80
CA VAL A 147 -4.20 54.24 -21.97
C VAL A 147 -3.46 54.62 -23.25
N GLY A 148 -4.21 55.13 -24.24
CA GLY A 148 -3.65 55.66 -25.47
C GLY A 148 -2.88 56.95 -25.18
N VAL A 149 -1.64 57.01 -25.64
CA VAL A 149 -0.87 58.26 -25.73
C VAL A 149 -0.75 58.56 -27.21
N GLU A 150 -1.40 59.63 -27.66
CA GLU A 150 -1.26 60.13 -29.04
C GLU A 150 0.10 60.81 -29.22
N PRO A 151 0.77 60.64 -30.37
CA PRO A 151 1.96 61.40 -30.68
C PRO A 151 1.59 62.76 -31.29
N VAL A 152 2.15 63.84 -30.72
CA VAL A 152 2.21 65.15 -31.37
C VAL A 152 3.28 65.08 -32.46
N VAL A 153 2.87 65.25 -33.71
CA VAL A 153 3.77 65.38 -34.86
C VAL A 153 4.11 66.87 -35.01
N GLU A 154 5.39 67.22 -34.93
CA GLU A 154 5.91 68.55 -35.24
C GLU A 154 6.64 68.51 -36.59
N GLN A 155 6.11 69.33 -37.52
CA GLN A 155 6.64 69.86 -38.79
C GLN A 155 6.89 68.90 -39.97
#